data_AF-A0A0G0ZI56-F1
#
_entry.id   AF-A0A0G0ZI56-F1
#
_cell.length_a   1.000
_cell.length_b   1.000
_cell.length_c   1.000
_cell.angle_alpha   90.00
_cell.angle_beta   90.00
_cell.angle_gamma   90.00
#
_symmetry.space_group_name_H-M   'P 1'
#
loop_
_entity.id
_entity.type
_entity.pdbx_description
1 polymer ?
#
loop_
_entity_poly.entity_id
_entity_poly.type
_entity_poly.pdbx_seq_one_letter_code
_entity_poly.pdbx_strand_id
1 'polypeptide(L)'
;MWFVYILLCSDNSFYTGISNDLEKRFLDHKKGKGGRYTRSHKPLKIIYTEQYATKPDALKREIEIKSMRRKQKENVIFTNTQISKINVR
;
A
#
# COMPACT_ATOMS: atom_id res chain seq x y z
N MET A 1 14.25 3.62 -6.42
CA MET A 1 13.42 2.55 -5.82
C MET A 1 11.96 2.96 -5.92
N TRP A 2 11.06 2.01 -6.19
CA TRP A 2 9.62 2.18 -6.20
C TRP A 2 9.00 1.30 -5.11
N PHE A 3 7.89 1.75 -4.55
CA PHE A 3 7.19 1.05 -3.49
C PHE A 3 5.78 0.72 -3.95
N VAL A 4 5.35 -0.51 -3.72
CA VAL A 4 3.94 -0.89 -3.71
C VAL A 4 3.46 -0.82 -2.27
N TYR A 5 2.29 -0.23 -2.03
CA TYR A 5 1.76 -0.08 -0.69
C TYR A 5 0.26 -0.38 -0.62
N ILE A 6 -0.19 -0.78 0.57
CA ILE A 6 -1.61 -0.91 0.89
C ILE A 6 -1.93 -0.01 2.09
N LEU A 7 -2.96 0.81 1.94
CA LEU A 7 -3.53 1.63 3.01
C LEU A 7 -4.82 0.97 3.54
N LEU A 8 -5.01 1.02 4.85
CA LEU A 8 -6.31 0.82 5.47
C LEU A 8 -7.05 2.15 5.49
N CYS A 9 -8.23 2.21 4.86
CA CYS A 9 -9.10 3.38 4.89
C CYS A 9 -10.11 3.31 6.04
N SER A 10 -10.73 4.45 6.38
CA SER A 10 -11.68 4.58 7.49
C SER A 10 -12.94 3.72 7.37
N ASP A 11 -13.31 3.34 6.15
CA ASP A 11 -14.43 2.44 5.82
C ASP A 11 -14.03 0.96 5.82
N ASN A 12 -12.85 0.64 6.37
CA ASN A 12 -12.25 -0.69 6.38
C ASN A 12 -11.91 -1.24 4.97
N SER A 13 -11.92 -0.38 3.94
CA SER A 13 -11.45 -0.74 2.60
C SER A 13 -9.92 -0.72 2.49
N PHE A 14 -9.42 -1.38 1.45
CA PHE A 14 -8.00 -1.40 1.13
C PHE A 14 -7.73 -0.61 -0.14
N TYR A 15 -6.85 0.38 -0.03
CA TYR A 15 -6.34 1.12 -1.19
C TYR A 15 -4.94 0.63 -1.52
N THR A 16 -4.71 0.22 -2.76
CA THR A 16 -3.40 -0.21 -3.27
C THR A 16 -2.88 0.82 -4.26
N GLY A 17 -1.62 1.21 -4.10
CA GLY A 17 -0.95 2.14 -5.00
C GLY A 17 0.55 1.91 -5.06
N ILE A 18 1.20 2.65 -5.95
CA ILE A 18 2.66 2.73 -6.01
C ILE A 18 3.17 4.15 -5.83
N SER A 19 4.38 4.31 -5.30
CA SER A 19 5.05 5.60 -5.17
C SER A 19 6.56 5.41 -5.13
N ASN A 20 7.32 6.39 -5.61
CA ASN A 20 8.76 6.50 -5.35
C ASN A 20 9.06 7.27 -4.05
N ASP A 21 8.04 7.92 -3.46
CA ASP A 21 8.09 8.61 -2.17
C ASP A 21 6.81 8.26 -1.40
N LEU A 22 6.90 7.25 -0.52
CA LEU A 22 5.75 6.69 0.18
C LEU A 22 5.21 7.64 1.26
N GLU A 23 6.09 8.26 2.05
CA GLU A 23 5.72 9.13 3.17
C GLU A 23 5.00 10.38 2.67
N LYS A 24 5.57 11.06 1.67
CA LYS A 24 4.93 12.22 1.06
C LYS A 24 3.57 11.85 0.48
N ARG A 25 3.48 10.70 -0.19
CA ARG A 25 2.23 10.23 -0.79
C ARG A 25 1.17 9.95 0.27
N PHE A 26 1.52 9.31 1.38
CA PHE A 26 0.60 9.05 2.49
C PHE A 26 0.12 10.36 3.14
N LEU A 27 1.02 11.33 3.36
CA LEU A 27 0.67 12.65 3.88
C LEU A 27 -0.25 13.41 2.91
N ASP A 28 0.01 13.36 1.60
CA ASP A 28 -0.84 13.98 0.58
C ASP A 28 -2.25 13.37 0.61
N HIS A 29 -2.36 12.04 0.74
CA HIS A 29 -3.65 11.37 0.90
C HIS A 29 -4.35 11.77 2.20
N LYS A 30 -3.64 11.84 3.33
CA LYS A 30 -4.19 12.26 4.64
C LYS A 30 -4.69 13.70 4.62
N LYS A 31 -4.01 14.59 3.88
CA LYS A 31 -4.38 16.00 3.69
C LYS A 31 -5.45 16.21 2.62
N GLY A 32 -5.99 15.14 2.01
CA GLY A 32 -7.00 15.22 0.96
C GLY A 32 -6.49 15.74 -0.38
N LYS A 33 -5.17 15.84 -0.56
CA LYS A 33 -4.49 16.21 -1.81
C LYS A 33 -4.16 15.01 -2.70
N GLY A 34 -4.51 13.80 -2.25
CA GLY A 34 -4.38 12.56 -3.02
C GLY A 34 -5.47 12.35 -4.07
N GLY A 35 -5.55 11.13 -4.62
CA GLY A 35 -6.55 10.77 -5.63
C GLY A 35 -8.00 10.91 -5.11
N ARG A 36 -8.95 11.11 -6.05
CA ARG A 36 -10.39 11.31 -5.77
C ARG A 36 -10.95 10.31 -4.74
N TYR A 37 -10.53 9.05 -4.83
CA TYR A 37 -10.96 7.97 -3.92
C TYR A 37 -10.56 8.21 -2.46
N THR A 38 -9.30 8.57 -2.20
CA THR A 38 -8.76 8.77 -0.84
C THR A 38 -9.23 10.06 -0.17
N ARG A 39 -9.82 10.99 -0.94
CA ARG A 39 -10.46 12.19 -0.40
C ARG A 39 -11.79 11.85 0.29
N SER A 40 -12.51 10.86 -0.24
CA SER A 40 -13.75 10.32 0.35
C SER A 40 -13.49 9.20 1.35
N HIS A 41 -12.38 8.46 1.20
CA HIS A 41 -12.00 7.33 2.06
C HIS A 41 -10.65 7.63 2.70
N LYS A 42 -10.68 8.28 3.87
CA LYS A 42 -9.46 8.77 4.52
C LYS A 42 -8.57 7.58 4.90
N PRO A 43 -7.28 7.56 4.49
CA PRO A 43 -6.37 6.52 4.93
C PRO A 43 -6.01 6.71 6.39
N LEU A 44 -6.13 5.63 7.16
CA LEU A 44 -5.80 5.57 8.58
C LEU A 44 -4.33 5.21 8.79
N LYS A 45 -3.85 4.19 8.08
CA LYS A 45 -2.49 3.66 8.23
C LYS A 45 -2.02 2.95 6.97
N ILE A 46 -0.71 2.93 6.76
CA ILE A 46 -0.05 2.01 5.84
C ILE A 46 0.01 0.65 6.55
N ILE A 47 -0.50 -0.40 5.90
CA ILE A 47 -0.52 -1.76 6.45
C ILE A 47 0.41 -2.71 5.68
N TYR A 48 0.96 -2.27 4.56
CA TYR A 48 1.86 -3.07 3.73
C TYR A 48 2.73 -2.17 2.87
N THR A 49 3.99 -2.57 2.69
CA THR A 49 4.95 -1.96 1.77
C THR A 49 5.85 -3.03 1.16
N GLU A 50 6.12 -2.93 -0.14
CA GLU A 50 7.02 -3.82 -0.87
C GLU A 50 7.89 -2.99 -1.83
N GLN A 51 9.20 -3.28 -1.89
CA GLN A 51 10.17 -2.51 -2.66
C GLN A 51 10.48 -3.16 -4.01
N TYR A 52 10.62 -2.33 -5.04
CA TYR A 52 10.94 -2.71 -6.40
C TYR A 52 11.99 -1.77 -7.00
N ALA A 53 12.92 -2.31 -7.78
CA ALA A 53 13.95 -1.51 -8.43
C ALA A 53 13.36 -0.53 -9.46
N THR A 54 12.35 -0.97 -10.21
CA THR A 54 11.79 -0.24 -11.35
C THR A 54 10.29 0.04 -11.19
N LYS A 55 9.81 1.08 -11.89
CA LYS A 55 8.38 1.43 -11.94
C LYS A 55 7.54 0.33 -12.61
N PRO A 56 7.96 -0.27 -13.75
CA PRO A 56 7.20 -1.35 -14.38
C PRO A 56 6.96 -2.55 -13.46
N ASP A 57 7.96 -2.94 -12.67
CA ASP A 57 7.80 -4.08 -11.76
C ASP A 57 6.80 -3.77 -10.64
N ALA A 58 6.89 -2.56 -10.06
CA ALA A 58 5.92 -2.09 -9.09
C ALA A 58 4.49 -2.02 -9.67
N LEU A 59 4.33 -1.57 -10.93
CA LEU A 59 3.03 -1.53 -11.61
C LEU A 59 2.45 -2.93 -11.84
N LYS A 60 3.28 -3.89 -12.28
CA LYS A 60 2.84 -5.28 -12.45
C LYS A 60 2.30 -5.84 -11.13
N ARG A 61 3.03 -5.62 -10.03
CA ARG A 61 2.62 -6.04 -8.70
C ARG A 61 1.35 -5.34 -8.21
N GLU A 62 1.23 -4.04 -8.46
CA GLU A 62 0.01 -3.28 -8.12
C GLU A 62 -1.23 -3.88 -8.81
N ILE A 63 -1.13 -4.21 -10.09
CA ILE A 63 -2.21 -4.83 -10.87
C ILE A 63 -2.58 -6.19 -10.30
N GLU A 64 -1.57 -7.02 -9.97
CA GLU A 64 -1.76 -8.33 -9.34
C GLU A 64 -2.50 -8.20 -8.00
N ILE A 65 -2.05 -7.30 -7.12
CA ILE A 65 -2.72 -7.08 -5.83
C ILE A 65 -4.13 -6.54 -6.03
N LYS A 66 -4.36 -5.66 -7.01
CA LYS A 66 -5.71 -5.11 -7.29
C LYS A 66 -6.71 -6.20 -7.71
N SER A 67 -6.28 -7.21 -8.45
CA SER A 67 -7.13 -8.32 -8.89
C SER A 67 -7.44 -9.35 -7.80
N MET A 68 -6.67 -9.34 -6.70
CA MET A 68 -6.89 -10.23 -5.56
C MET A 68 -8.19 -9.92 -4.80
N ARG A 69 -8.86 -10.98 -4.34
CA ARG A 69 -9.96 -10.91 -3.37
C ARG A 69 -9.44 -10.45 -2.01
N ARG A 70 -10.35 -9.94 -1.17
CA ARG A 70 -10.00 -9.42 0.16
C ARG A 70 -9.14 -10.38 1.00
N LYS A 71 -9.54 -11.66 1.09
CA LYS A 71 -8.79 -12.69 1.85
C LYS A 71 -7.36 -12.91 1.33
N GLN A 72 -7.16 -12.82 0.01
CA GLN A 72 -5.82 -12.93 -0.58
C GLN A 72 -4.97 -11.70 -0.24
N LYS A 73 -5.55 -10.50 -0.26
CA LYS A 73 -4.86 -9.27 0.19
C LYS A 73 -4.47 -9.36 1.66
N GLU A 74 -5.36 -9.85 2.52
CA GLU A 74 -5.09 -10.06 3.95
C GLU A 74 -3.92 -11.02 4.18
N ASN A 75 -3.83 -12.10 3.40
CA ASN A 75 -2.68 -13.01 3.44
C ASN A 75 -1.37 -12.29 3.06
N VAL A 76 -1.37 -11.49 1.99
CA VAL A 76 -0.19 -10.70 1.58
C VAL A 76 0.25 -9.71 2.67
N ILE A 77 -0.71 -9.05 3.30
CA ILE A 77 -0.46 -8.12 4.41
C ILE A 77 0.17 -8.87 5.60
N PHE A 78 -0.40 -10.02 5.96
CA PHE A 78 0.05 -10.81 7.10
C PHE A 78 1.44 -11.39 6.89
N THR A 79 1.73 -11.98 5.72
CA THR A 79 3.02 -12.62 5.44
C THR A 79 4.18 -11.62 5.46
N ASN A 80 3.99 -10.41 4.93
CA ASN A 80 5.06 -9.41 4.87
C ASN A 80 5.29 -8.69 6.23
N THR A 81 4.26 -8.59 7.06
CA THR A 81 4.40 -8.03 8.42
C THR A 81 5.24 -8.93 9.33
N GLN A 82 5.30 -10.24 9.05
CA GLN A 82 6.16 -11.15 9.81
C GLN A 82 7.64 -11.02 9.43
N ILE A 83 7.94 -10.73 8.15
CA ILE A 83 9.33 -10.57 7.67
C ILE A 83 9.99 -9.34 8.29
N SER A 84 9.25 -8.24 8.46
CA SER A 84 9.74 -7.01 9.08
C SER A 84 9.95 -7.12 10.61
N LYS A 85 9.37 -8.12 11.27
CA LYS A 85 9.62 -8.40 12.71
C LYS A 85 10.82 -9.31 12.95
N ILE A 86 11.37 -9.95 11.92
CA ILE A 86 12.44 -10.96 12.06
C ILE A 86 13.85 -10.37 11.92
N ASN A 87 13.99 -9.13 11.41
CA ASN A 87 15.31 -8.48 11.26
C ASN A 87 15.51 -7.33 12.26
N VAL A 88 15.51 -7.67 13.55
CA VAL A 88 16.19 -6.85 14.57
C VAL A 88 17.18 -7.77 15.30
N ARG A 89 18.41 -7.82 14.76
CA ARG A 89 19.64 -8.10 15.49
C ARG A 89 20.69 -7.12 15.01
#